data_AF-A0A9E3X7K1-F1
#
_entry.id   AF-A0A9E3X7K1-F1
#
_cell.length_a   1.000
_cell.length_b   1.000
_cell.length_c   1.000
_cell.angle_alpha   90.00
_cell.angle_beta   90.00
_cell.angle_gamma   90.00
#
_symmetry.space_group_name_H-M   'P 1'
#
loop_
_entity.id
_entity.type
_entity.pdbx_description
1 polymer ?
#
loop_
_entity_poly.entity_id
_entity_poly.type
_entity_poly.pdbx_seq_one_letter_code
_entity_poly.pdbx_strand_id
1 'polypeptide(L)'
;MNNYQFAYSRSYVPPAPVIEVLLRSGENKSAPLPAFLDSGADGTIVPANILRQIGARYADQRQLFGTTGAGQIVRLHHIQIQIGNDIIIWD
;
A
#
# COMPACT_ATOMS: atom_id res chain seq x y z
N MET A 1 1.13 7.94 20.58
CA MET A 1 0.58 7.76 19.21
C MET A 1 0.77 9.07 18.47
N ASN A 2 1.42 9.06 17.32
CA ASN A 2 1.49 10.22 16.45
C ASN A 2 0.12 10.42 15.78
N ASN A 3 -0.37 11.65 15.74
CA ASN A 3 -1.60 12.00 15.03
C ASN A 3 -1.23 12.60 13.67
N TYR A 4 -1.69 11.99 12.58
CA TYR A 4 -1.47 12.49 11.23
C TYR A 4 -2.76 13.12 10.69
N GLN A 5 -2.63 14.30 10.09
CA GLN A 5 -3.72 14.99 9.42
C GLN A 5 -3.35 15.26 7.97
N PHE A 6 -4.23 14.85 7.06
CA PHE A 6 -4.06 15.07 5.63
C PHE A 6 -5.35 15.65 5.05
N ALA A 7 -5.22 16.59 4.12
CA ALA A 7 -6.36 17.06 3.35
C ALA A 7 -6.79 15.98 2.35
N TYR A 8 -8.11 15.84 2.14
CA TYR A 8 -8.63 14.96 1.10
C TYR A 8 -8.17 15.46 -0.28
N SER A 9 -7.77 14.53 -1.13
CA SER A 9 -7.37 14.82 -2.51
C SER A 9 -8.59 15.26 -3.32
N ARG A 10 -8.47 16.43 -3.96
CA ARG A 10 -9.47 16.96 -4.89
C ARG A 10 -9.32 16.45 -6.32
N SER A 11 -8.34 15.58 -6.58
CA SER A 11 -8.18 14.91 -7.88
C SER A 11 -9.26 13.85 -8.14
N TYR A 12 -10.07 13.53 -7.14
CA TYR A 12 -11.20 12.61 -7.20
C TYR A 12 -12.51 13.38 -6.94
N VAL A 13 -13.62 12.86 -7.48
CA VAL A 13 -14.97 13.37 -7.24
C VAL A 13 -15.85 12.21 -6.75
N PRO A 14 -16.30 12.21 -5.48
CA PRO A 14 -15.99 13.19 -4.42
C PRO A 14 -14.50 13.16 -4.01
N PRO A 15 -13.99 14.21 -3.32
CA PRO A 15 -12.64 14.18 -2.78
C PRO A 15 -12.38 12.92 -1.96
N ALA A 16 -11.17 12.38 -2.07
CA ALA A 16 -10.82 11.07 -1.54
C ALA A 16 -9.66 11.12 -0.53
N PRO A 17 -9.61 10.19 0.43
CA PRO A 17 -8.50 10.12 1.39
C PRO A 17 -7.28 9.49 0.70
N VAL A 18 -6.34 10.34 0.28
CA VAL A 18 -5.08 9.91 -0.36
C VAL A 18 -3.92 10.49 0.43
N ILE A 19 -2.96 9.65 0.76
CA ILE A 19 -1.77 10.02 1.53
C ILE A 19 -0.50 9.64 0.76
N GLU A 20 0.57 10.40 0.95
CA GLU A 20 1.89 10.04 0.44
C GLU A 20 2.50 8.96 1.33
N VAL A 21 2.94 7.87 0.71
CA VAL A 21 3.67 6.80 1.40
C VAL A 21 4.98 6.51 0.67
N LEU A 22 5.96 6.02 1.42
CA LEU A 22 7.20 5.49 0.86
C LEU A 22 7.21 3.98 1.05
N LEU A 23 7.19 3.23 -0.04
CA LEU A 23 7.39 1.78 0.00
C LEU A 23 8.87 1.48 -0.04
N ARG A 24 9.34 0.56 0.81
CA ARG A 24 10.74 0.16 0.88
C ARG A 24 10.86 -1.35 0.81
N SER A 25 11.91 -1.83 0.17
CA SER A 25 12.34 -3.22 0.26
C SER A 25 13.86 -3.32 0.30
N GLY A 26 14.39 -4.08 1.25
CA GLY A 26 15.82 -4.08 1.55
C GLY A 26 16.34 -2.69 1.96
N GLU A 27 17.65 -2.50 1.89
CA GLU A 27 18.28 -1.29 2.45
C GLU A 27 18.17 -0.06 1.54
N ASN A 28 18.20 -0.23 0.22
CA ASN A 28 18.42 0.89 -0.72
C ASN A 28 17.36 1.04 -1.83
N LYS A 29 16.25 0.30 -1.79
CA LYS A 29 15.21 0.39 -2.81
C LYS A 29 13.91 0.91 -2.21
N SER A 30 13.45 2.04 -2.73
CA SER A 30 12.20 2.65 -2.32
C SER A 30 11.48 3.32 -3.48
N ALA A 31 10.18 3.51 -3.32
CA ALA A 31 9.34 4.21 -4.28
C ALA A 31 8.29 5.03 -3.50
N PRO A 32 8.30 6.38 -3.61
CA PRO A 32 7.21 7.19 -3.12
C PRO A 32 6.00 7.03 -4.05
N LEU A 33 4.80 6.98 -3.48
CA LEU A 33 3.56 6.99 -4.24
C LEU A 33 2.38 7.52 -3.40
N PRO A 34 1.38 8.11 -4.06
CA PRO A 34 0.09 8.33 -3.42
C PRO A 34 -0.61 6.98 -3.18
N ALA A 35 -1.13 6.80 -1.97
CA ALA A 35 -1.90 5.64 -1.56
C ALA A 35 -3.31 6.07 -1.14
N PHE A 36 -4.32 5.34 -1.62
CA PHE A 36 -5.70 5.52 -1.18
C PHE A 36 -5.88 4.84 0.19
N LEU A 37 -6.36 5.59 1.18
CA LEU A 37 -6.62 5.06 2.51
C LEU A 37 -8.02 4.46 2.54
N ASP A 38 -8.09 3.12 2.53
CA ASP A 38 -9.34 2.37 2.50
C ASP A 38 -9.53 1.58 3.79
N SER A 39 -10.47 2.02 4.64
CA SER A 39 -10.82 1.28 5.86
C SER A 39 -11.67 0.03 5.58
N GLY A 40 -12.19 -0.12 4.36
CA GLY A 40 -12.94 -1.30 3.92
C GLY A 40 -12.06 -2.42 3.37
N ALA A 41 -10.74 -2.22 3.30
CA ALA A 41 -9.79 -3.21 2.82
C ALA A 41 -9.06 -3.89 3.98
N ASP A 42 -9.01 -5.24 3.94
CA ASP A 42 -8.24 -6.04 4.91
C ASP A 42 -6.73 -6.07 4.63
N GLY A 43 -6.29 -5.51 3.50
CA GLY A 43 -4.90 -5.54 3.08
C GLY A 43 -4.53 -4.45 2.07
N THR A 44 -3.23 -4.24 1.90
CA THR A 44 -2.70 -3.24 0.96
C THR A 44 -2.49 -3.86 -0.42
N ILE A 45 -3.05 -3.24 -1.46
CA ILE A 45 -2.82 -3.61 -2.86
C ILE A 45 -1.77 -2.66 -3.44
N VAL A 46 -0.67 -3.23 -3.93
CA VAL A 46 0.42 -2.46 -4.55
C VAL A 46 0.57 -2.83 -6.02
N PRO A 47 0.70 -1.86 -6.94
CA PRO A 47 0.97 -2.15 -8.34
C PRO A 47 2.22 -3.03 -8.54
N ALA A 48 2.09 -4.08 -9.35
CA ALA A 48 3.16 -5.07 -9.53
C ALA A 48 4.44 -4.50 -10.18
N ASN A 49 4.34 -3.39 -10.93
CA ASN A 49 5.52 -2.66 -11.43
C ASN A 49 6.29 -2.00 -10.29
N ILE A 50 5.62 -1.43 -9.29
CA ILE A 50 6.28 -0.82 -8.12
C ILE A 50 6.95 -1.89 -7.27
N LEU A 51 6.28 -3.02 -7.02
CA LEU A 51 6.86 -4.16 -6.31
C LEU A 51 8.14 -4.67 -7.01
N ARG A 52 8.13 -4.76 -8.35
CA ARG A 52 9.32 -5.12 -9.13
C ARG A 52 10.41 -4.05 -9.07
N GLN A 53 10.05 -2.77 -9.18
CA GLN A 53 10.97 -1.63 -9.11
C GLN A 53 11.73 -1.64 -7.78
N ILE A 54 11.03 -1.82 -6.66
CA ILE A 54 11.68 -1.86 -5.35
C ILE A 54 12.33 -3.21 -5.04
N GLY A 55 12.20 -4.21 -5.91
CA GLY A 55 12.74 -5.56 -5.69
C GLY A 55 12.09 -6.27 -4.51
N ALA A 56 10.77 -6.09 -4.32
CA ALA A 56 10.03 -6.68 -3.22
C ALA A 56 10.14 -8.21 -3.20
N ARG A 57 10.41 -8.78 -2.02
CA ARG A 57 10.56 -10.23 -1.85
C ARG A 57 9.20 -10.91 -1.85
N TYR A 58 9.02 -11.89 -2.73
CA TYR A 58 7.84 -12.77 -2.71
C TYR A 58 7.78 -13.55 -1.39
N ALA A 59 6.58 -13.63 -0.83
CA ALA A 59 6.32 -14.35 0.42
C ALA A 59 5.41 -15.55 0.19
N ASP A 60 4.24 -15.33 -0.44
CA ASP A 60 3.18 -16.33 -0.53
C ASP A 60 2.14 -15.95 -1.61
N GLN A 61 1.11 -16.77 -1.79
CA GLN A 61 -0.09 -16.48 -2.55
C GLN A 61 -1.35 -16.54 -1.68
N ARG A 62 -2.32 -15.67 -1.96
CA ARG A 62 -3.62 -15.65 -1.27
C ARG A 62 -4.76 -15.41 -2.25
N GLN A 63 -5.97 -15.77 -1.85
CA GLN A 63 -7.19 -15.30 -2.53
C GLN A 63 -7.52 -13.89 -2.05
N LEU A 64 -7.70 -12.98 -2.99
CA LEU A 64 -8.23 -11.64 -2.77
C LEU A 64 -9.66 -11.59 -3.28
N PHE A 65 -10.57 -11.06 -2.48
CA PHE A 65 -11.96 -10.84 -2.85
C PHE A 65 -12.21 -9.34 -2.96
N GLY A 66 -12.78 -8.93 -4.10
CA GLY A 66 -13.21 -7.56 -4.33
C GLY A 66 -14.74 -7.44 -4.30
N THR A 67 -15.24 -6.31 -4.81
CA THR A 67 -16.68 -6.00 -4.86
C THR A 67 -17.50 -6.94 -5.77
N THR A 68 -16.85 -7.69 -6.65
CA THR A 68 -17.51 -8.65 -7.55
C THR A 68 -17.74 -10.02 -6.91
N GLY A 69 -17.21 -10.28 -5.72
CA GLY A 69 -17.30 -11.56 -5.02
C GLY A 69 -16.45 -12.69 -5.62
N ALA A 70 -15.87 -12.51 -6.81
CA ALA A 70 -14.95 -13.47 -7.41
C ALA A 70 -13.57 -13.39 -6.73
N GLY A 71 -13.07 -14.53 -6.24
CA GLY A 71 -11.73 -14.64 -5.67
C GLY A 71 -10.66 -14.68 -6.76
N GLN A 72 -9.63 -13.84 -6.62
CA GLN A 72 -8.45 -13.85 -7.48
C GLN A 72 -7.20 -14.24 -6.70
N ILE A 73 -6.38 -15.13 -7.25
CA ILE A 73 -5.07 -15.46 -6.65
C ILE A 73 -4.11 -14.28 -6.87
N VAL A 74 -3.59 -13.75 -5.77
CA VAL A 74 -2.61 -12.66 -5.74
C VAL A 74 -1.34 -13.09 -5.01
N ARG A 75 -0.22 -12.43 -5.30
CA ARG A 75 1.07 -12.67 -4.65
C ARG A 75 1.31 -11.69 -3.52
N LEU A 76 1.58 -12.22 -2.33
CA LEU A 76 2.05 -11.45 -1.18
C LEU A 76 3.55 -11.18 -1.28
N HIS A 77 3.94 -9.98 -0.86
CA HIS A 77 5.33 -9.53 -0.85
C HIS A 77 5.66 -8.84 0.45
N HIS A 78 6.89 -9.02 0.93
CA HIS A 78 7.39 -8.30 2.11
C HIS A 78 7.90 -6.92 1.69
N ILE A 79 7.27 -5.90 2.25
CA ILE A 79 7.61 -4.50 2.07
C ILE A 79 7.48 -3.77 3.41
N GLN A 80 8.15 -2.64 3.54
CA GLN A 80 7.90 -1.67 4.61
C GLN A 80 7.12 -0.50 4.02
N ILE A 81 6.11 -0.03 4.76
CA ILE A 81 5.34 1.16 4.39
C ILE A 81 5.72 2.26 5.37
N GLN A 82 6.21 3.39 4.86
CA GLN A 82 6.51 4.56 5.68
C GLN A 82 5.49 5.66 5.42
N ILE A 83 4.93 6.23 6.49
CA ILE A 83 4.01 7.37 6.49
C ILE A 83 4.64 8.46 7.34
N GLY A 84 4.99 9.60 6.73
CA GLY A 84 5.80 10.61 7.40
C GLY A 84 7.12 10.03 7.91
N ASN A 85 7.32 10.04 9.23
CA ASN A 85 8.52 9.49 9.88
C ASN A 85 8.30 8.09 10.46
N ASP A 86 7.07 7.58 10.45
CA ASP A 86 6.75 6.28 11.03
C ASP A 86 6.84 5.18 9.97
N ILE A 87 7.57 4.11 10.32
CA ILE A 87 7.62 2.88 9.52
C ILE A 87 6.59 1.92 10.10
N ILE A 88 5.64 1.52 9.27
CA ILE A 88 4.67 0.47 9.58
C ILE A 88 5.32 -0.86 9.23
N ILE A 89 5.56 -1.64 10.27
CA ILE A 89 6.06 -3.01 10.19
C ILE A 89 4.91 -3.90 10.64
N TRP A 90 4.62 -4.93 9.84
CA TRP A 90 3.67 -5.98 10.20
C TRP A 90 4.47 -7.22 10.60
N ASP A 91 4.05 -7.87 11.69
CA ASP A 91 4.67 -9.08 12.24
C ASP A 91 4.28 -10.34 11.44
#